data_AF-A0A497HAV0-F1
#
_entry.id   AF-A0A497HAV0-F1
#
_cell.length_a   1.000
_cell.length_b   1.000
_cell.length_c   1.000
_cell.angle_alpha   90.00
_cell.angle_beta   90.00
_cell.angle_gamma   90.00
#
_symmetry.space_group_name_H-M   'P 1'
#
loop_
_entity.id
_entity.type
_entity.pdbx_description
1 polymer ?
#
loop_
_entity_poly.entity_id
_entity_poly.type
_entity_poly.pdbx_seq_one_letter_code
_entity_poly.pdbx_strand_id
1 'polypeptide(L)' 'YTIDAIKRRTRAGMGRCQGGFCLPRVVKIISRETGIPVEEIVKENEGSYLFTGRTREGLEEC' A
#
# COMPACT_ATOMS: atom_id res chain seq x y z
N TYR A 1 -2.91 6.48 -8.46
CA TYR A 1 -1.91 7.04 -7.54
C TYR A 1 -0.92 5.95 -7.18
N THR A 2 0.38 6.13 -7.46
CA THR A 2 1.39 5.10 -7.15
C THR A 2 2.16 5.45 -5.88
N ILE A 3 2.64 4.44 -5.19
CA ILE A 3 3.43 4.64 -3.96
C ILE A 3 4.76 5.31 -4.26
N ASP A 4 5.41 4.97 -5.37
CA ASP A 4 6.67 5.58 -5.77
C ASP A 4 6.49 7.05 -6.22
N ALA A 5 5.32 7.43 -6.75
CA ALA A 5 4.96 8.84 -6.97
C ALA A 5 4.84 9.63 -5.66
N ILE A 6 4.34 9.00 -4.58
CA ILE A 6 4.23 9.61 -3.25
C ILE A 6 5.59 9.70 -2.57
N LYS A 7 6.41 8.64 -2.65
CA LYS A 7 7.79 8.64 -2.16
C LYS A 7 8.60 9.79 -2.76
N ARG A 8 8.51 10.00 -4.08
CA ARG A 8 9.22 11.08 -4.78
C ARG A 8 8.81 12.48 -4.34
N ARG A 9 7.52 12.70 -4.03
CA ARG A 9 6.98 14.02 -3.64
C ARG A 9 7.15 14.33 -2.15
N THR A 10 7.05 13.33 -1.30
CA THR A 10 6.92 13.52 0.16
C THR A 10 8.10 12.95 0.95
N ARG A 11 8.93 12.11 0.32
CA ARG A 11 9.98 11.29 0.95
C ARG A 11 9.48 10.30 2.01
N ALA A 12 8.16 10.08 2.08
CA ALA A 12 7.58 9.06 2.95
C ALA A 12 8.15 7.68 2.58
N GLY A 13 8.68 6.96 3.55
CA GLY A 13 9.29 5.63 3.35
C GLY A 13 10.73 5.63 2.84
N MET A 14 11.38 6.79 2.70
CA MET A 14 12.79 6.89 2.29
C MET A 14 13.78 7.03 3.48
N GLY A 15 13.32 6.87 4.71
CA GLY A 15 14.16 6.89 5.92
C GLY A 15 14.86 5.55 6.19
N ARG A 16 15.60 5.45 7.30
CA ARG A 16 16.32 4.21 7.69
C ARG A 16 15.44 2.95 7.68
N CYS A 17 14.16 3.10 8.01
CA CYS A 17 13.19 2.01 8.05
C CYS A 17 12.62 1.59 6.68
N GLN A 18 12.96 2.30 5.60
CA GLN A 18 12.55 2.01 4.22
C GLN A 18 11.03 1.78 4.05
N GLY A 19 10.21 2.49 4.84
CA GLY A 19 8.76 2.41 4.76
C GLY A 19 8.11 1.28 5.57
N GLY A 20 8.88 0.47 6.30
CA GLY A 20 8.32 -0.66 7.08
C GLY A 20 7.21 -0.27 8.07
N PHE A 21 7.20 0.97 8.57
CA PHE A 21 6.19 1.45 9.51
C PHE A 21 5.13 2.35 8.87
N CYS A 22 5.54 3.24 7.97
CA CYS A 22 4.64 4.26 7.41
C CYS A 22 3.91 3.79 6.15
N LEU A 23 4.43 2.81 5.41
CA LEU A 23 3.83 2.36 4.15
C LEU A 23 2.38 1.86 4.32
N PRO A 24 2.04 1.02 5.33
CA PRO A 24 0.65 0.62 5.54
C PRO A 24 -0.28 1.79 5.87
N ARG A 25 0.24 2.85 6.51
CA ARG A 25 -0.55 4.05 6.85
C ARG A 25 -0.78 4.91 5.61
N VAL A 26 0.24 5.07 4.77
CA VAL A 26 0.16 5.79 3.49
C VAL A 26 -0.87 5.14 2.57
N VAL A 27 -0.84 3.81 2.44
CA VAL A 27 -1.80 3.05 1.62
C VAL A 27 -3.23 3.29 2.11
N LYS A 28 -3.49 3.23 3.43
CA LYS A 28 -4.81 3.51 4.00
C LYS A 28 -5.28 4.93 3.72
N ILE A 29 -4.37 5.92 3.77
CA ILE A 29 -4.70 7.31 3.43
C ILE A 29 -5.10 7.40 1.95
N ILE A 30 -4.31 6.83 1.04
CA ILE A 30 -4.65 6.83 -0.40
C ILE A 30 -6.03 6.23 -0.61
N SER A 31 -6.28 5.03 -0.06
CA SER A 31 -7.56 4.34 -0.21
C SER A 31 -8.73 5.20 0.30
N ARG A 32 -8.59 5.85 1.46
CA ARG A 32 -9.60 6.76 2.01
C ARG A 32 -9.87 7.98 1.11
N GLU A 33 -8.81 8.61 0.59
CA GLU A 33 -8.94 9.85 -0.20
C GLU A 33 -9.40 9.59 -1.64
N THR A 34 -9.10 8.42 -2.20
CA THR A 34 -9.35 8.13 -3.62
C THR A 34 -10.47 7.11 -3.84
N GLY A 35 -10.92 6.42 -2.78
CA GLY A 35 -11.90 5.33 -2.85
C GLY A 35 -11.37 4.04 -3.49
N ILE A 36 -10.06 3.95 -3.79
CA ILE A 36 -9.47 2.77 -4.41
C ILE A 36 -9.22 1.72 -3.30
N PRO A 37 -9.63 0.45 -3.48
CA PRO A 37 -9.31 -0.62 -2.53
C PRO A 37 -7.81 -0.74 -2.28
N VAL A 38 -7.41 -1.15 -1.07
CA VAL A 38 -5.98 -1.21 -0.71
C VAL A 38 -5.22 -2.25 -1.56
N GLU A 39 -5.93 -3.27 -2.02
CA GLU A 39 -5.47 -4.36 -2.88
C GLU A 39 -5.16 -3.88 -4.30
N GLU A 40 -5.84 -2.84 -4.78
CA GLU A 40 -5.64 -2.28 -6.12
C GLU A 40 -4.53 -1.22 -6.16
N ILE A 41 -3.99 -0.82 -5.00
CA ILE A 41 -2.90 0.16 -4.94
C ILE A 41 -1.58 -0.48 -5.37
N VAL A 42 -1.01 0.06 -6.45
CA VAL A 42 0.25 -0.39 -7.03
C VAL A 42 1.47 0.42 -6.55
N LYS A 43 2.63 -0.23 -6.59
CA LYS A 43 3.91 0.40 -6.26
C LYS A 43 4.32 1.45 -7.29
N GLU A 44 4.39 1.08 -8.57
CA GLU A 44 4.74 1.98 -9.68
C GLU A 44 4.03 1.62 -10.98
N ASN A 45 4.02 0.35 -11.37
CA ASN A 45 3.41 -0.12 -12.62
C ASN A 45 2.17 -0.99 -12.35
N GLU A 46 1.34 -1.19 -13.37
CA GLU A 46 0.26 -2.17 -13.33
C GLU A 46 0.81 -3.56 -12.98
N GLY A 47 0.09 -4.32 -12.16
CA GLY A 47 0.55 -5.62 -11.65
C GLY A 47 1.51 -5.56 -10.45
N SER A 48 2.04 -4.38 -10.08
CA SER A 48 2.93 -4.23 -8.92
C SER A 48 2.17 -4.00 -7.60
N TYR A 49 1.19 -4.85 -7.32
CA TYR A 49 0.33 -4.74 -6.12
C TYR A 49 1.13 -4.95 -4.83
N LEU A 50 0.86 -4.11 -3.83
CA LEU A 50 1.49 -4.25 -2.50
C LEU A 50 0.77 -5.25 -1.59
N PHE A 51 -0.53 -5.47 -1.82
CA PHE A 51 -1.39 -6.33 -1.02
C PHE A 51 -2.19 -7.22 -1.96
N THR A 52 -2.30 -8.51 -1.64
CA THR A 52 -2.99 -9.50 -2.45
C THR A 52 -4.18 -10.14 -1.72
N GLY A 53 -4.61 -9.56 -0.60
CA GLY A 53 -5.71 -10.06 0.25
C GLY A 53 -5.36 -10.08 1.74
N ARG A 54 -6.29 -10.50 2.59
CA ARG A 54 -6.01 -10.60 4.04
C ARG A 54 -5.27 -11.90 4.35
N THR A 55 -4.21 -11.80 5.14
CA THR A 55 -3.36 -12.95 5.51
C THR A 55 -4.09 -14.05 6.30
N ARG A 56 -5.27 -13.77 6.89
CA ARG A 56 -6.04 -14.72 7.73
C ARG A 56 -7.46 -14.97 7.25
N GLU A 57 -7.77 -14.75 5.96
CA GLU A 57 -9.07 -15.12 5.39
C GLU A 57 -9.22 -16.63 5.14
N GLY A 58 -8.14 -17.41 5.16
CA GLY A 58 -8.18 -18.88 5.01
C GLY A 58 -8.53 -19.67 6.28
N LEU A 59 -9.20 -19.06 7.26
CA LEU A 59 -9.61 -19.71 8.52
C LEU A 59 -11.13 -19.60 8.80
N GLU A 60 -11.93 -19.28 7.78
CA GLU A 60 -13.38 -19.46 7.81
C GLU A 60 -13.75 -20.61 6.88
N GLU A 61 -13.49 -21.83 7.35
CA GLU A 61 -14.18 -23.10 7.05
C GLU A 61 -13.30 -24.29 7.51
N CYS A 62 -13.71 -24.93 8.62
CA CYS A 62 -13.45 -26.32 8.96
C CYS A 62 -14.61 -26.81 9.83
#